data_AF-A0A4P7BBM4-F1
#
_entry.id   AF-A0A4P7BBM4-F1
#
_cell.length_a   1.000
_cell.length_b   1.000
_cell.length_c   1.000
_cell.angle_alpha   90.00
_cell.angle_beta   90.00
_cell.angle_gamma   90.00
#
_symmetry.space_group_name_H-M   'P 1'
#
loop_
_entity.id
_entity.type
_entity.pdbx_description
1 polymer ?
#
loop_
_entity_poly.entity_id
_entity_poly.type
_entity_poly.pdbx_seq_one_letter_code
_entity_poly.pdbx_strand_id
1 'polypeptide(L)'
;MFRNFFTLLISTLLAATAAAEEVPDIVIQYADTFTQSQAGNGLSDQLSPGRSLHEEYATWFFQGMTHPHNRISPGSSLMRDACARGQRWWREHPFERGRMMAQYGYTVVEREGVWSQGFEKSVFASGVAGEAGWWMTTLGGRAWNEVGLTQADRRAPATRVRIVGYLSPKGRYGHIGGYEREVLVTSAVRVEP
;
A
#
# COMPACT_ATOMS: atom_id res chain seq x y z
N MET A 1 -23.82 7.45 -32.44
CA MET A 1 -22.65 8.17 -31.89
C MET A 1 -22.90 8.43 -30.41
N PHE A 2 -22.44 7.55 -29.51
CA PHE A 2 -22.49 7.80 -28.07
C PHE A 2 -21.08 8.11 -27.58
N ARG A 3 -20.90 9.34 -27.08
CA ARG A 3 -19.64 9.89 -26.59
C ARG A 3 -19.28 9.27 -25.24
N ASN A 4 -18.12 8.63 -25.21
CA ASN A 4 -17.44 8.18 -24.00
C ASN A 4 -17.17 9.37 -23.07
N PHE A 5 -17.72 9.34 -21.86
CA PHE A 5 -17.19 10.10 -20.72
C PHE A 5 -16.42 9.13 -19.83
N PHE A 6 -15.15 8.88 -20.20
CA PHE A 6 -14.19 8.26 -19.30
C PHE A 6 -13.60 9.39 -18.45
N THR A 7 -14.26 9.71 -17.34
CA THR A 7 -13.69 10.61 -16.34
C THR A 7 -12.59 9.84 -15.61
N LEU A 8 -11.35 10.08 -16.01
CA LEU A 8 -10.16 9.64 -15.28
C LEU A 8 -10.16 10.39 -13.94
N LEU A 9 -10.58 9.72 -12.86
CA LEU A 9 -10.36 10.24 -11.52
C LEU A 9 -8.89 10.02 -11.18
N ILE A 10 -8.08 11.08 -11.32
CA ILE A 10 -6.74 11.13 -10.77
C ILE A 10 -6.91 11.29 -9.26
N SER A 11 -7.04 10.18 -8.54
CA SER A 11 -6.90 10.19 -7.09
C SER A 11 -5.42 10.33 -6.76
N THR A 12 -4.95 11.57 -6.59
CA THR A 12 -3.74 11.87 -5.82
C THR A 12 -4.01 11.53 -4.36
N LEU A 13 -3.99 10.22 -4.05
CA LEU A 13 -3.90 9.74 -2.69
C LEU A 13 -2.50 10.12 -2.19
N LEU A 14 -2.41 11.19 -1.40
CA LEU A 14 -1.36 11.31 -0.41
C LEU A 14 -1.56 10.17 0.60
N ALA A 15 -1.15 8.96 0.24
CA ALA A 15 -0.77 7.99 1.24
C ALA A 15 0.37 8.62 2.03
N ALA A 16 0.24 8.67 3.36
CA ALA A 16 1.36 8.98 4.21
C ALA A 16 2.54 8.10 3.76
N THR A 17 3.63 8.74 3.33
CA THR A 17 4.84 8.01 2.99
C THR A 17 5.34 7.42 4.29
N ALA A 18 5.15 6.12 4.47
CA ALA A 18 5.88 5.38 5.48
C ALA A 18 7.36 5.47 5.07
N ALA A 19 8.04 6.52 5.51
CA ALA A 19 9.48 6.54 5.50
C ALA A 19 9.89 5.41 6.46
N ALA A 20 10.64 4.46 5.94
CA ALA A 20 11.34 3.51 6.78
C ALA A 20 12.18 4.29 7.80
N GLU A 21 12.30 3.79 9.04
CA GLU A 21 13.15 4.41 10.06
C GLU A 21 14.59 4.56 9.55
N GLU A 22 15.03 3.60 8.73
CA GLU A 22 16.18 3.66 7.83
C GLU A 22 15.85 2.97 6.50
N VAL A 23 16.37 3.46 5.36
CA VAL A 23 16.15 2.83 4.05
C VAL A 23 16.76 1.42 4.03
N PRO A 24 16.03 0.35 3.65
CA PRO A 24 16.58 -1.00 3.65
C PRO A 24 17.81 -1.16 2.73
N ASP A 25 18.84 -1.89 3.18
CA ASP A 25 20.11 -2.07 2.44
C ASP A 25 19.92 -2.49 0.97
N ILE A 26 19.02 -3.44 0.70
CA ILE A 26 18.76 -3.90 -0.68
C ILE A 26 18.17 -2.79 -1.55
N VAL A 27 17.41 -1.87 -0.96
CA VAL A 27 16.84 -0.70 -1.63
C VAL A 27 17.93 0.34 -1.90
N ILE A 28 18.87 0.53 -0.97
CA ILE A 28 20.06 1.36 -1.18
C ILE A 28 20.88 0.81 -2.36
N GLN A 29 21.16 -0.49 -2.38
CA GLN A 29 21.89 -1.13 -3.48
C GLN A 29 21.21 -0.95 -4.84
N TYR A 30 19.88 -1.05 -4.87
CA TYR A 30 19.10 -0.80 -6.08
C TYR A 30 19.17 0.65 -6.54
N ALA A 31 19.07 1.60 -5.61
CA ALA A 31 19.16 3.03 -5.91
C ALA A 31 20.57 3.42 -6.40
N ASP A 32 21.62 2.82 -5.83
CA ASP A 32 23.01 3.03 -6.28
C ASP A 32 23.23 2.45 -7.68
N THR A 33 22.72 1.24 -7.94
CA THR A 33 22.73 0.62 -9.27
C THR A 33 22.00 1.49 -10.29
N PHE A 34 20.84 2.03 -9.92
CA PHE A 34 20.10 2.96 -10.77
C PHE A 34 20.93 4.22 -11.07
N THR A 35 21.54 4.83 -10.06
CA THR A 35 22.39 6.02 -10.21
C THR A 35 23.53 5.78 -11.19
N GLN A 36 24.24 4.66 -11.05
CA GLN A 36 25.32 4.27 -11.97
C GLN A 36 24.81 4.12 -13.41
N SER A 37 23.61 3.57 -13.61
CA SER A 37 22.99 3.42 -14.94
C SER A 37 22.54 4.75 -15.58
N GLN A 38 22.40 5.82 -14.78
CA GLN A 38 21.92 7.14 -15.23
C GLN A 38 23.03 8.19 -15.34
N ALA A 39 24.31 7.80 -15.23
CA ALA A 39 25.43 8.73 -15.32
C ALA A 39 25.36 9.58 -16.61
N GLY A 40 25.00 10.86 -16.45
CA GLY A 40 24.84 11.84 -17.54
C GLY A 40 23.41 12.34 -17.80
N ASN A 41 22.37 11.75 -17.21
CA ASN A 41 20.96 12.02 -17.55
C ASN A 41 20.17 12.90 -16.54
N GLY A 42 20.83 13.80 -15.81
CA GLY A 42 20.13 14.81 -14.99
C GLY A 42 19.18 14.23 -13.93
N LEU A 43 19.71 13.54 -12.93
CA LEU A 43 18.94 12.90 -11.85
C LEU A 43 18.16 13.90 -10.96
N SER A 44 18.58 15.16 -10.91
CA SER A 44 17.95 16.22 -10.09
C SER A 44 16.48 16.44 -10.44
N ASP A 45 16.13 16.34 -11.71
CA ASP A 45 14.78 16.65 -12.21
C ASP A 45 13.77 15.54 -11.90
N GLN A 46 14.25 14.42 -11.34
CA GLN A 46 13.44 13.25 -11.00
C GLN A 46 13.13 13.15 -9.51
N LEU A 47 13.68 14.06 -8.69
CA LEU A 47 13.54 14.04 -7.24
C LEU A 47 12.46 15.03 -6.78
N SER A 48 11.66 14.59 -5.81
CA SER A 48 10.78 15.50 -5.07
C SER A 48 11.61 16.50 -4.25
N PRO A 49 11.15 17.76 -4.11
CA PRO A 49 11.88 18.76 -3.33
C PRO A 49 12.21 18.28 -1.92
N GLY A 50 13.48 18.40 -1.52
CA GLY A 50 13.95 18.06 -0.18
C GLY A 50 14.13 16.56 0.11
N ARG A 51 13.98 15.67 -0.89
CA ARG A 51 14.25 14.24 -0.73
C ARG A 51 15.56 13.83 -1.39
N SER A 52 16.29 12.96 -0.73
CA SER A 52 17.42 12.25 -1.31
C SER A 52 16.93 11.22 -2.35
N LEU A 53 17.84 10.81 -3.24
CA LEU A 53 17.58 9.74 -4.19
C LEU A 53 17.18 8.43 -3.49
N HIS A 54 17.85 8.07 -2.39
CA HIS A 54 17.54 6.85 -1.65
C HIS A 54 16.14 6.87 -1.04
N GLU A 55 15.70 7.99 -0.47
CA GLU A 55 14.34 8.13 0.10
C GLU A 55 13.25 8.09 -0.97
N GLU A 56 13.47 8.79 -2.10
CA GLU A 56 12.53 8.79 -3.21
C GLU A 56 12.44 7.38 -3.82
N TYR A 57 13.59 6.73 -4.03
CA TYR A 57 13.65 5.36 -4.53
C TYR A 57 12.95 4.38 -3.58
N ALA A 58 13.19 4.50 -2.27
CA ALA A 58 12.55 3.67 -1.26
C ALA A 58 11.03 3.83 -1.24
N THR A 59 10.53 5.04 -1.45
CA THR A 59 9.09 5.32 -1.56
C THR A 59 8.49 4.56 -2.74
N TRP A 60 9.07 4.68 -3.93
CA TRP A 60 8.55 4.04 -5.14
C TRP A 60 8.75 2.52 -5.16
N PHE A 61 9.83 2.04 -4.55
CA PHE A 61 10.03 0.61 -4.29
C PHE A 61 8.90 0.05 -3.43
N PHE A 62 8.57 0.73 -2.33
CA PHE A 62 7.47 0.34 -1.44
C PHE A 62 6.10 0.36 -2.14
N GLN A 63 5.86 1.37 -2.98
CA GLN A 63 4.65 1.42 -3.82
C GLN A 63 4.60 0.19 -4.75
N GLY A 64 5.72 -0.17 -5.39
CA GLY A 64 5.82 -1.39 -6.19
C GLY A 64 5.52 -2.67 -5.40
N MET A 65 6.07 -2.80 -4.19
CA MET A 65 5.83 -3.97 -3.33
C MET A 65 4.37 -4.11 -2.89
N THR A 66 3.73 -2.99 -2.54
CA THR A 66 2.33 -2.97 -2.08
C THR A 66 1.33 -3.04 -3.22
N HIS A 67 1.80 -2.91 -4.47
CA HIS A 67 1.04 -3.03 -5.72
C HIS A 67 1.67 -4.02 -6.72
N PRO A 68 1.83 -5.31 -6.35
CA PRO A 68 2.59 -6.28 -7.13
C PRO A 68 1.94 -6.68 -8.46
N HIS A 69 0.64 -6.40 -8.62
CA HIS A 69 -0.17 -6.74 -9.79
C HIS A 69 -0.82 -5.53 -10.47
N ASN A 70 -0.75 -4.36 -9.83
CA ASN A 70 -1.40 -3.15 -10.35
C ASN A 70 -0.44 -2.32 -11.20
N ARG A 71 -1.01 -1.68 -12.23
CA ARG A 71 -0.29 -0.69 -13.04
C ARG A 71 -0.22 0.61 -12.25
N ILE A 72 0.83 0.79 -11.44
CA ILE A 72 1.28 2.13 -11.08
C ILE A 72 1.75 2.78 -12.39
N SER A 73 1.34 4.02 -12.66
CA SER A 73 1.78 4.81 -13.83
C SER A 73 2.92 5.75 -13.41
N PRO A 74 4.20 5.33 -13.48
CA PRO A 74 5.28 6.07 -12.86
C PRO A 74 5.82 7.12 -13.86
N GLY A 75 5.85 8.38 -13.44
CA GLY A 75 6.17 9.53 -14.29
C GLY A 75 7.64 9.63 -14.70
N SER A 76 8.58 9.31 -13.79
CA SER A 76 10.02 9.37 -14.05
C SER A 76 10.65 7.99 -14.24
N SER A 77 11.88 7.93 -14.77
CA SER A 77 12.63 6.67 -14.90
C SER A 77 12.98 6.10 -13.53
N LEU A 78 13.33 6.93 -12.54
CA LEU A 78 13.51 6.52 -11.14
C LEU A 78 12.27 5.79 -10.61
N MET A 79 11.09 6.42 -10.75
CA MET A 79 9.84 5.82 -10.27
C MET A 79 9.57 4.47 -10.95
N ARG A 80 9.81 4.39 -12.27
CA ARG A 80 9.59 3.16 -13.05
C ARG A 80 10.52 2.04 -12.59
N ASP A 81 11.81 2.31 -12.45
CA ASP A 81 12.79 1.31 -12.01
C ASP A 81 12.48 0.84 -10.57
N ALA A 82 12.31 1.78 -9.64
CA ALA A 82 11.99 1.47 -8.25
C ALA A 82 10.70 0.65 -8.11
N CYS A 83 9.61 1.05 -8.77
CA CYS A 83 8.36 0.30 -8.78
C CYS A 83 8.56 -1.12 -9.33
N ALA A 84 9.24 -1.26 -10.47
CA ALA A 84 9.47 -2.55 -11.09
C ALA A 84 10.29 -3.49 -10.19
N ARG A 85 11.31 -2.95 -9.50
CA ARG A 85 12.10 -3.71 -8.52
C ARG A 85 11.28 -4.10 -7.30
N GLY A 86 10.43 -3.21 -6.77
CA GLY A 86 9.53 -3.54 -5.67
C GLY A 86 8.57 -4.67 -6.03
N GLN A 87 7.93 -4.59 -7.20
CA GLN A 87 7.03 -5.63 -7.70
C GLN A 87 7.76 -6.97 -7.90
N ARG A 88 8.98 -6.93 -8.45
CA ARG A 88 9.82 -8.11 -8.66
C ARG A 88 10.24 -8.74 -7.34
N TRP A 89 10.79 -7.94 -6.43
CA TRP A 89 11.23 -8.37 -5.12
C TRP A 89 10.08 -9.05 -4.37
N TRP A 90 8.89 -8.45 -4.38
CA TRP A 90 7.69 -9.04 -3.78
C TRP A 90 7.40 -10.45 -4.32
N ARG A 91 7.47 -10.66 -5.63
CA ARG A 91 7.21 -11.97 -6.25
C ARG A 91 8.28 -13.01 -5.90
N GLU A 92 9.54 -12.60 -5.89
CA GLU A 92 10.69 -13.49 -5.73
C GLU A 92 10.99 -13.86 -4.26
N HIS A 93 10.54 -13.06 -3.28
CA HIS A 93 10.89 -13.24 -1.86
C HIS A 93 9.66 -13.47 -0.95
N PRO A 94 8.81 -14.48 -1.18
CA PRO A 94 7.56 -14.66 -0.44
C PRO A 94 7.75 -14.81 1.08
N PHE A 95 8.85 -15.43 1.51
CA PHE A 95 9.15 -15.68 2.93
C PHE A 95 9.75 -14.47 3.65
N GLU A 96 10.21 -13.46 2.93
CA GLU A 96 10.85 -12.26 3.50
C GLU A 96 9.92 -11.04 3.54
N ARG A 97 8.74 -11.13 2.91
CA ARG A 97 7.77 -10.02 2.82
C ARG A 97 7.46 -9.40 4.18
N GLY A 98 7.25 -10.22 5.20
CA GLY A 98 6.97 -9.72 6.55
C GLY A 98 8.13 -8.90 7.13
N ARG A 99 9.37 -9.36 6.94
CA ARG A 99 10.57 -8.65 7.39
C ARG A 99 10.73 -7.32 6.65
N MET A 100 10.54 -7.32 5.33
CA MET A 100 10.63 -6.11 4.52
C MET A 100 9.53 -5.11 4.90
N MET A 101 8.28 -5.55 5.08
CA MET A 101 7.20 -4.70 5.58
C MET A 101 7.53 -4.08 6.95
N ALA A 102 8.15 -4.85 7.84
CA ALA A 102 8.59 -4.35 9.15
C ALA A 102 9.67 -3.27 9.05
N GLN A 103 10.59 -3.33 8.09
CA GLN A 103 11.56 -2.25 7.85
C GLN A 103 10.88 -0.94 7.43
N TYR A 104 9.70 -1.02 6.78
CA TYR A 104 8.84 0.13 6.51
C TYR A 104 7.88 0.48 7.66
N GLY A 105 8.06 -0.11 8.84
CA GLY A 105 7.26 0.16 10.04
C GLY A 105 5.90 -0.54 10.09
N TYR A 106 5.60 -1.44 9.14
CA TYR A 106 4.36 -2.21 9.18
C TYR A 106 4.48 -3.41 10.12
N THR A 107 3.39 -3.72 10.82
CA THR A 107 3.32 -4.90 11.70
C THR A 107 2.39 -5.95 11.10
N VAL A 108 2.80 -7.22 11.14
CA VAL A 108 1.90 -8.32 10.77
C VAL A 108 0.75 -8.40 11.77
N VAL A 109 -0.48 -8.49 11.28
CA VAL A 109 -1.67 -8.56 12.13
C VAL A 109 -2.58 -9.71 11.70
N GLU A 110 -3.08 -10.43 12.70
CA GLU A 110 -4.27 -11.29 12.60
C GLU A 110 -5.28 -10.84 13.65
N ARG A 111 -6.48 -10.45 13.19
CA ARG A 111 -7.50 -9.87 14.08
C ARG A 111 -8.91 -10.18 13.61
N GLU A 112 -9.78 -10.45 14.56
CA GLU A 112 -11.22 -10.33 14.36
C GLU A 112 -11.71 -8.91 14.62
N GLY A 113 -12.75 -8.52 13.92
CA GLY A 113 -13.39 -7.23 14.12
C GLY A 113 -14.61 -7.08 13.24
N VAL A 114 -15.17 -5.87 13.26
CA VAL A 114 -16.29 -5.48 12.41
C VAL A 114 -15.78 -4.61 11.28
N TRP A 115 -16.04 -5.04 10.06
CA TRP A 115 -15.80 -4.25 8.87
C TRP A 115 -17.07 -3.59 8.38
N SER A 116 -16.99 -2.30 8.09
CA SER A 116 -18.08 -1.50 7.50
C SER A 116 -17.57 -0.72 6.29
N GLN A 117 -18.27 -0.85 5.16
CA GLN A 117 -18.01 -0.09 3.94
C GLN A 117 -19.10 0.97 3.67
N GLY A 118 -18.75 1.97 2.88
CA GLY A 118 -19.64 3.02 2.39
C GLY A 118 -18.92 3.96 1.43
N PHE A 119 -19.58 5.04 1.01
CA PHE A 119 -18.92 6.10 0.25
C PHE A 119 -17.76 6.68 1.06
N GLU A 120 -16.54 6.64 0.49
CA GLU A 120 -15.28 7.05 1.14
C GLU A 120 -15.01 6.40 2.50
N LYS A 121 -15.63 5.25 2.77
CA LYS A 121 -15.56 4.53 4.04
C LYS A 121 -15.20 3.06 3.80
N SER A 122 -14.16 2.60 4.47
CA SER A 122 -13.80 1.18 4.58
C SER A 122 -13.08 1.01 5.92
N VAL A 123 -13.85 0.75 6.98
CA VAL A 123 -13.35 0.79 8.36
C VAL A 123 -13.39 -0.58 8.96
N PHE A 124 -12.28 -1.01 9.56
CA PHE A 124 -12.20 -2.18 10.41
C PHE A 124 -12.06 -1.74 11.87
N ALA A 125 -13.02 -2.13 12.71
CA ALA A 125 -12.98 -1.91 14.15
C ALA A 125 -12.65 -3.25 14.85
N SER A 126 -11.52 -3.31 15.54
CA SER A 126 -11.04 -4.51 16.24
C SER A 126 -11.92 -4.91 17.45
N GLY A 127 -12.72 -3.96 17.97
CA GLY A 127 -13.52 -4.15 19.19
C GLY A 127 -12.71 -4.05 20.49
N VAL A 128 -11.40 -3.78 20.41
CA VAL A 128 -10.54 -3.53 21.57
C VAL A 128 -10.83 -2.12 22.10
N ALA A 129 -11.13 -2.03 23.41
CA ALA A 129 -11.42 -0.76 24.05
C ALA A 129 -10.24 0.22 23.90
N GLY A 130 -10.51 1.43 23.42
CA GLY A 130 -9.51 2.48 23.21
C GLY A 130 -8.76 2.41 21.87
N GLU A 131 -8.98 1.40 21.03
CA GLU A 131 -8.41 1.36 19.69
C GLU A 131 -9.31 2.09 18.67
N ALA A 132 -8.72 3.02 17.91
CA ALA A 132 -9.37 3.62 16.76
C ALA A 132 -9.51 2.61 15.61
N GLY A 133 -10.56 2.77 14.80
CA GLY A 133 -10.77 1.95 13.60
C GLY A 133 -9.68 2.18 12.55
N TRP A 134 -9.34 1.14 11.80
CA TRP A 134 -8.33 1.17 10.75
C TRP A 134 -8.99 1.30 9.38
N TRP A 135 -8.36 2.04 8.47
CA TRP A 135 -8.73 1.99 7.07
C TRP A 135 -8.41 0.62 6.49
N MET A 136 -9.41 -0.11 6.00
CA MET A 136 -9.22 -1.45 5.46
C MET A 136 -9.19 -1.41 3.94
N THR A 137 -8.08 -1.88 3.36
CA THR A 137 -7.91 -2.06 1.91
C THR A 137 -7.28 -3.43 1.63
N THR A 138 -7.35 -3.89 0.39
CA THR A 138 -6.65 -5.11 -0.03
C THR A 138 -5.22 -4.77 -0.42
N LEU A 139 -4.27 -5.63 -0.01
CA LEU A 139 -2.92 -5.54 -0.51
C LEU A 139 -2.93 -5.70 -2.03
N GLY A 140 -2.26 -4.79 -2.75
CA GLY A 140 -2.20 -4.82 -4.19
C GLY A 140 -3.42 -4.28 -4.91
N GLY A 141 -4.40 -3.74 -4.20
CA GLY A 141 -5.69 -3.37 -4.79
C GLY A 141 -6.44 -4.57 -5.39
N ARG A 142 -6.15 -5.77 -4.89
CA ARG A 142 -6.82 -7.02 -5.27
C ARG A 142 -8.32 -6.91 -5.07
N ALA A 143 -9.09 -7.63 -5.87
CA ALA A 143 -10.52 -7.69 -5.67
C ALA A 143 -10.83 -8.38 -4.33
N TRP A 144 -11.87 -7.92 -3.63
CA TRP A 144 -12.21 -8.41 -2.28
C TRP A 144 -12.46 -9.92 -2.22
N ASN A 145 -12.98 -10.52 -3.31
CA ASN A 145 -13.18 -11.95 -3.42
C ASN A 145 -11.87 -12.74 -3.46
N GLU A 146 -10.80 -12.14 -3.98
CA GLU A 146 -9.47 -12.78 -4.01
C GLU A 146 -8.81 -12.82 -2.63
N VAL A 147 -9.30 -12.02 -1.67
CA VAL A 147 -8.92 -12.07 -0.26
C VAL A 147 -9.99 -12.74 0.60
N GLY A 148 -11.01 -13.39 0.02
CA GLY A 148 -11.99 -14.18 0.75
C GLY A 148 -13.26 -13.45 1.21
N LEU A 149 -13.49 -12.20 0.76
CA LEU A 149 -14.72 -11.44 1.06
C LEU A 149 -15.60 -11.28 -0.19
N THR A 150 -16.89 -11.59 -0.06
CA THR A 150 -17.83 -11.56 -1.17
C THR A 150 -18.42 -10.16 -1.42
N GLN A 151 -19.12 -9.98 -2.54
CA GLN A 151 -19.90 -8.77 -2.75
C GLN A 151 -21.02 -8.60 -1.72
N ALA A 152 -21.58 -9.69 -1.20
CA ALA A 152 -22.61 -9.64 -0.16
C ALA A 152 -22.04 -9.05 1.15
N ASP A 153 -20.83 -9.47 1.54
CA ASP A 153 -20.15 -8.96 2.73
C ASP A 153 -19.88 -7.45 2.64
N ARG A 154 -19.55 -6.97 1.43
CA ARG A 154 -19.35 -5.54 1.15
C ARG A 154 -20.62 -4.69 1.20
N ARG A 155 -21.77 -5.29 0.85
CA ARG A 155 -23.07 -4.62 0.84
C ARG A 155 -23.72 -4.60 2.23
N ALA A 156 -23.30 -5.49 3.12
CA ALA A 156 -23.79 -5.50 4.48
C ALA A 156 -23.34 -4.22 5.22
N PRO A 157 -24.20 -3.60 6.06
CA PRO A 157 -23.84 -2.42 6.83
C PRO A 157 -22.62 -2.65 7.75
N ALA A 158 -22.52 -3.87 8.26
CA ALA A 158 -21.44 -4.35 9.11
C ALA A 158 -21.27 -5.85 8.89
N THR A 159 -20.03 -6.29 8.74
CA THR A 159 -19.67 -7.71 8.63
C THR A 159 -18.58 -8.03 9.65
N ARG A 160 -18.82 -9.05 10.48
CA ARG A 160 -17.76 -9.57 11.34
C ARG A 160 -16.79 -10.37 10.48
N VAL A 161 -15.51 -10.03 10.55
CA VAL A 161 -14.46 -10.66 9.74
C VAL A 161 -13.24 -10.96 10.59
N ARG A 162 -12.51 -12.01 10.23
CA ARG A 162 -11.13 -12.24 10.66
C ARG A 162 -10.22 -11.86 9.51
N ILE A 163 -9.29 -10.94 9.73
CA ILE A 163 -8.33 -10.49 8.72
C ILE A 163 -6.91 -10.95 9.07
N VAL A 164 -6.13 -11.19 8.03
CA VAL A 164 -4.67 -11.31 8.07
C VAL A 164 -4.12 -10.26 7.12
N GLY A 165 -3.09 -9.52 7.56
CA GLY A 165 -2.48 -8.48 6.74
C GLY A 165 -1.36 -7.74 7.42
N TYR A 166 -1.09 -6.54 6.92
CA TYR A 166 -0.06 -5.65 7.44
C TYR A 166 -0.70 -4.35 7.93
N LEU A 167 -0.55 -4.06 9.22
CA LEU A 167 -1.00 -2.82 9.84
C LEU A 167 0.08 -1.75 9.68
N SER A 168 -0.30 -0.59 9.18
CA SER A 168 0.63 0.51 8.94
C SER A 168 1.14 1.15 10.25
N PRO A 169 2.26 1.88 10.19
CA PRO A 169 2.57 2.86 11.22
C PRO A 169 1.46 3.92 11.32
N LYS A 170 1.51 4.74 12.37
CA LYS A 170 0.57 5.87 12.53
C LYS A 170 0.81 6.90 11.41
N GLY A 171 -0.28 7.45 10.88
CA GLY A 171 -0.26 8.36 9.74
C GLY A 171 -1.65 8.89 9.41
N ARG A 172 -1.90 9.13 8.13
CA ARG A 172 -3.18 9.62 7.62
C ARG A 172 -3.59 8.76 6.42
N TYR A 173 -4.66 7.99 6.60
CA TYR A 173 -5.12 6.99 5.65
C TYR A 173 -6.60 7.16 5.30
N GLY A 174 -7.03 6.44 4.26
CA GLY A 174 -8.32 6.62 3.60
C GLY A 174 -8.32 7.81 2.63
N HIS A 175 -9.40 7.94 1.85
CA HIS A 175 -9.46 8.92 0.75
C HIS A 175 -9.21 10.37 1.20
N ILE A 176 -9.63 10.72 2.42
CA ILE A 176 -9.48 12.06 3.00
C ILE A 176 -8.49 12.12 4.19
N GLY A 177 -7.74 11.05 4.44
CA GLY A 177 -6.75 11.01 5.52
C GLY A 177 -7.34 11.07 6.94
N GLY A 178 -8.52 10.47 7.13
CA GLY A 178 -9.27 10.48 8.39
C GLY A 178 -8.96 9.33 9.35
N TYR A 179 -8.14 8.36 8.93
CA TYR A 179 -7.77 7.20 9.75
C TYR A 179 -6.29 7.26 10.12
N GLU A 180 -5.99 6.99 11.39
CA GLU A 180 -4.61 7.01 11.89
C GLU A 180 -3.78 5.83 11.35
N ARG A 181 -4.42 4.72 11.01
CA ARG A 181 -3.79 3.53 10.45
C ARG A 181 -4.59 2.95 9.31
N GLU A 182 -3.91 2.25 8.41
CA GLU A 182 -4.51 1.34 7.45
C GLU A 182 -4.07 -0.10 7.71
N VAL A 183 -4.89 -1.05 7.27
CA VAL A 183 -4.52 -2.45 7.17
C VAL A 183 -4.58 -2.89 5.71
N LEU A 184 -3.45 -3.41 5.21
CA LEU A 184 -3.32 -4.02 3.89
C LEU A 184 -3.64 -5.51 4.00
N VAL A 185 -4.89 -5.87 3.72
CA VAL A 185 -5.43 -7.22 3.88
C VAL A 185 -4.87 -8.16 2.80
N THR A 186 -4.32 -9.29 3.23
CA THR A 186 -3.87 -10.38 2.35
C THR A 186 -4.85 -11.54 2.30
N SER A 187 -5.58 -11.76 3.40
CA SER A 187 -6.65 -12.75 3.54
C SER A 187 -7.67 -12.25 4.56
N ALA A 188 -8.93 -12.57 4.33
CA ALA A 188 -10.02 -12.30 5.24
C ALA A 188 -11.11 -13.34 5.08
N VAL A 189 -11.77 -13.67 6.19
CA VAL A 189 -12.93 -14.57 6.20
C VAL A 189 -14.05 -13.95 7.00
N ARG A 190 -15.29 -14.13 6.55
CA ARG A 190 -16.46 -13.81 7.35
C ARG A 190 -16.49 -14.71 8.57
N VAL A 191 -16.81 -14.13 9.72
CA VAL A 191 -17.06 -14.88 10.96
C VAL A 191 -18.56 -14.92 11.16
N GLU A 192 -19.11 -16.13 11.28
CA GLU A 192 -20.52 -16.32 11.59
C GLU A 192 -20.81 -15.88 13.04
N PRO A 193 -22.05 -15.45 13.34
CA PRO A 193 -22.46 -15.07 14.69
C PRO A 193 -22.25 -16.18 15.73
#